data_AF-A0A0F9NW50-F1
#
_entry.id   AF-A0A0F9NW50-F1
#
_cell.length_a   1.000
_cell.length_b   1.000
_cell.length_c   1.000
_cell.angle_alpha   90.00
_cell.angle_beta   90.00
_cell.angle_gamma   90.00
#
_symmetry.space_group_name_H-M   'P 1'
#
loop_
_entity.id
_entity.type
_entity.pdbx_description
1 polymer ?
#
loop_
_entity_poly.entity_id
_entity_poly.type
_entity_poly.pdbx_seq_one_letter_code
_entity_poly.pdbx_strand_id
1 'polypeptide(L)'
;MKIPFRQGIVRHRVDSAGNPGFLQKSNSGTTVDLIASVVEPTVVAFAHGNSDYLFEEFASVTPAWLGPFSAGTDFWLFWDLSLTNNATRTFGHTTLAPVFGPTAPTGLEGQHWFDTNVNVMKVFTNGIFKEVVRLFAAKYEQGAILKPFEVGSQVNIDQTTFAGTILFDDEDNVIRKFGPRRRTEFITSESQIATFSSNQAVNLTFGEAAFVAEAVGAIPEFHLVAYNDQNKIELASSADNKRVVGLVVEDLADEESGTFVFEGFLSSLNFSFAEDPGTLLFCSVSGQVTTSVPQTGFIKRIGHVVNATTIFLEIQPQIELQDS
;
A
#
# COMPACT_ATOMS: atom_id res chain seq x y z
N MET A 1 2.61 0.09 6.62
CA MET A 1 2.87 -1.03 7.57
C MET A 1 3.78 -0.57 8.69
N LYS A 2 3.41 -0.83 9.96
CA LYS A 2 4.26 -0.54 11.12
C LYS A 2 5.33 -1.63 11.29
N ILE A 3 6.61 -1.26 11.24
CA ILE A 3 7.76 -2.17 11.40
C ILE A 3 8.75 -1.62 12.45
N PRO A 4 9.51 -2.47 13.16
CA PRO A 4 10.37 -2.04 14.27
C PRO A 4 11.75 -1.50 13.84
N PHE A 5 12.03 -1.42 12.54
CA PHE A 5 13.27 -0.92 11.97
C PHE A 5 12.99 -0.19 10.65
N ARG A 6 13.96 0.59 10.14
CA ARG A 6 13.78 1.35 8.90
C ARG A 6 14.29 0.65 7.63
N GLN A 7 15.36 -0.14 7.74
CA GLN A 7 15.96 -0.82 6.59
C GLN A 7 16.34 -2.26 6.91
N GLY A 8 15.77 -3.20 6.16
CA GLY A 8 15.94 -4.61 6.46
C GLY A 8 14.98 -5.52 5.72
N ILE A 9 15.09 -6.82 5.98
CA ILE A 9 14.14 -7.82 5.48
C ILE A 9 13.02 -7.95 6.51
N VAL A 10 11.78 -7.79 6.08
CA VAL A 10 10.59 -7.81 6.95
C VAL A 10 10.05 -9.23 7.09
N ARG A 11 9.97 -9.97 5.98
CA ARG A 11 9.61 -11.39 5.96
C ARG A 11 10.12 -12.03 4.68
N HIS A 12 10.30 -13.34 4.73
CA HIS A 12 10.63 -14.16 3.57
C HIS A 12 10.12 -15.59 3.76
N ARG A 13 10.08 -16.36 2.68
CA ARG A 13 9.83 -17.80 2.73
C ARG A 13 10.87 -18.51 3.60
N VAL A 14 10.42 -19.49 4.39
CA VAL A 14 11.30 -20.40 5.15
C VAL A 14 11.15 -21.82 4.64
N ASP A 15 12.20 -22.63 4.79
CA ASP A 15 12.12 -24.07 4.55
C ASP A 15 11.46 -24.82 5.73
N SER A 16 11.30 -26.14 5.62
CA SER A 16 10.70 -26.97 6.67
C SER A 16 11.51 -27.01 7.98
N ALA A 17 12.77 -26.55 7.97
CA ALA A 17 13.63 -26.44 9.13
C ALA A 17 13.69 -25.00 9.69
N GLY A 18 12.91 -24.07 9.12
CA GLY A 18 12.87 -22.66 9.53
C GLY A 18 14.02 -21.81 8.98
N ASN A 19 14.86 -22.35 8.09
CA ASN A 19 15.94 -21.56 7.48
C ASN A 19 15.40 -20.68 6.36
N PRO A 20 16.08 -19.56 6.02
CA PRO A 20 15.69 -18.74 4.88
C PRO A 20 15.67 -19.53 3.55
N GLY A 21 14.49 -19.61 2.93
CA GLY A 21 14.22 -20.39 1.71
C GLY A 21 13.90 -19.54 0.48
N PHE A 22 14.16 -18.23 0.54
CA PHE A 22 13.82 -17.28 -0.53
C PHE A 22 14.92 -17.12 -1.60
N LEU A 23 16.06 -17.79 -1.44
CA LEU A 23 17.15 -17.77 -2.42
C LEU A 23 17.50 -19.19 -2.84
N GLN A 24 17.67 -19.39 -4.15
CA GLN A 24 18.08 -20.66 -4.70
C GLN A 24 19.20 -20.45 -5.73
N LYS A 25 20.33 -21.15 -5.57
CA LYS A 25 21.37 -21.14 -6.60
C LYS A 25 21.00 -22.07 -7.75
N SER A 26 21.32 -21.66 -8.96
CA SER A 26 21.28 -22.56 -10.13
C SER A 26 22.26 -23.73 -9.96
N ASN A 27 21.97 -24.84 -10.64
CA ASN A 27 22.84 -26.03 -10.62
C ASN A 27 24.26 -25.75 -11.14
N SER A 28 24.40 -24.78 -12.05
CA SER A 28 25.70 -24.30 -12.57
C SER A 28 26.40 -23.30 -11.65
N GLY A 29 25.72 -22.78 -10.62
CA GLY A 29 26.23 -21.75 -9.72
C GLY A 29 26.39 -20.36 -10.37
N THR A 30 25.91 -20.16 -11.59
CA THR A 30 26.11 -18.93 -12.39
C THR A 30 25.03 -17.88 -12.15
N THR A 31 23.89 -18.28 -11.60
CA THR A 31 22.77 -17.42 -11.24
C THR A 31 22.22 -17.79 -9.87
N VAL A 32 21.58 -16.81 -9.23
CA VAL A 32 20.79 -16.97 -8.01
C VAL A 32 19.38 -16.50 -8.30
N ASP A 33 18.41 -17.30 -7.92
CA ASP A 33 16.99 -17.08 -8.12
C ASP A 33 16.38 -16.55 -6.82
N LEU A 34 15.40 -15.67 -6.96
CA LEU A 34 14.53 -15.25 -5.86
C LEU A 34 13.30 -16.17 -5.86
N ILE A 35 13.02 -16.82 -4.75
CA ILE A 35 11.87 -17.71 -4.58
C ILE A 35 10.83 -17.03 -3.70
N ALA A 36 9.69 -16.69 -4.29
CA ALA A 36 8.57 -16.07 -3.61
C ALA A 36 7.23 -16.52 -4.22
N SER A 37 6.15 -16.39 -3.43
CA SER A 37 4.78 -16.66 -3.87
C SER A 37 3.79 -15.70 -3.21
N VAL A 38 2.55 -15.70 -3.66
CA VAL A 38 1.49 -14.88 -3.06
C VAL A 38 1.25 -15.22 -1.58
N VAL A 39 1.43 -16.49 -1.21
CA VAL A 39 1.22 -16.97 0.18
C VAL A 39 2.45 -16.73 1.05
N GLU A 40 3.65 -16.81 0.45
CA GLU A 40 4.93 -16.59 1.12
C GLU A 40 5.76 -15.54 0.36
N PRO A 41 5.34 -14.26 0.38
CA PRO A 41 6.06 -13.22 -0.34
C PRO A 41 7.34 -12.84 0.40
N THR A 42 8.33 -12.38 -0.36
CA THR A 42 9.51 -11.72 0.24
C THR A 42 9.22 -10.24 0.35
N VAL A 43 9.31 -9.71 1.58
CA VAL A 43 9.01 -8.30 1.85
C VAL A 43 10.22 -7.64 2.46
N VAL A 44 10.56 -6.50 1.89
CA VAL A 44 11.75 -5.73 2.23
C VAL A 44 11.39 -4.28 2.50
N ALA A 45 12.13 -3.67 3.41
CA ALA A 45 12.01 -2.26 3.76
C ALA A 45 13.29 -1.52 3.37
N PHE A 46 13.13 -0.45 2.60
CA PHE A 46 14.22 0.45 2.21
C PHE A 46 14.08 1.77 2.97
N ALA A 47 15.15 2.22 3.61
CA ALA A 47 15.20 3.57 4.17
C ALA A 47 15.80 4.53 3.14
N HIS A 48 15.12 5.67 2.93
CA HIS A 48 15.60 6.72 2.05
C HIS A 48 15.24 8.10 2.61
N GLY A 49 16.19 8.68 3.34
CA GLY A 49 16.01 9.99 3.96
C GLY A 49 14.94 9.93 5.03
N ASN A 50 13.83 10.61 4.80
CA ASN A 50 12.68 10.62 5.71
C ASN A 50 11.53 9.72 5.26
N SER A 51 11.70 9.00 4.16
CA SER A 51 10.73 8.05 3.65
C SER A 51 11.24 6.62 3.83
N ASP A 52 10.31 5.71 4.13
CA ASP A 52 10.56 4.28 4.24
C ASP A 52 9.63 3.55 3.25
N TYR A 53 10.23 2.79 2.34
CA TYR A 53 9.52 2.09 1.27
C TYR A 53 9.39 0.61 1.60
N LEU A 54 8.16 0.11 1.60
CA LEU A 54 7.87 -1.31 1.65
C LEU A 54 7.74 -1.85 0.22
N PHE A 55 8.48 -2.91 -0.09
CA PHE A 55 8.41 -3.57 -1.38
C PHE A 55 8.14 -5.06 -1.17
N GLU A 56 7.23 -5.61 -1.96
CA GLU A 56 6.77 -7.00 -1.84
C GLU A 56 6.98 -7.76 -3.15
N GLU A 57 7.61 -8.92 -3.04
CA GLU A 57 7.84 -9.86 -4.12
C GLU A 57 6.83 -11.00 -3.99
N PHE A 58 5.80 -10.99 -4.83
CA PHE A 58 4.75 -12.01 -4.82
C PHE A 58 5.02 -13.18 -5.78
N ALA A 59 6.06 -13.08 -6.61
CA ALA A 59 6.42 -14.09 -7.59
C ALA A 59 7.93 -14.33 -7.59
N SER A 60 8.31 -15.56 -7.93
CA SER A 60 9.71 -15.95 -8.07
C SER A 60 10.35 -15.27 -9.29
N VAL A 61 11.62 -14.90 -9.18
CA VAL A 61 12.40 -14.32 -10.27
C VAL A 61 13.60 -15.21 -10.58
N THR A 62 13.62 -15.73 -11.81
CA THR A 62 14.59 -16.73 -12.27
C THR A 62 15.12 -16.33 -13.65
N PRO A 63 16.38 -15.88 -13.78
CA PRO A 63 17.34 -15.57 -12.72
C PRO A 63 17.10 -14.17 -12.11
N ALA A 64 17.21 -14.05 -10.79
CA ALA A 64 17.19 -12.75 -10.10
C ALA A 64 18.56 -12.08 -10.16
N TRP A 65 19.61 -12.75 -9.68
CA TRP A 65 20.98 -12.26 -9.75
C TRP A 65 21.79 -13.04 -10.78
N LEU A 66 22.33 -12.31 -11.74
CA LEU A 66 23.24 -12.83 -12.77
C LEU A 66 24.68 -12.72 -12.30
N GLY A 67 25.47 -13.77 -12.51
CA GLY A 67 26.91 -13.81 -12.28
C GLY A 67 27.73 -13.07 -13.36
N PRO A 68 29.04 -13.35 -13.46
CA PRO A 68 29.71 -14.57 -13.00
C PRO A 68 30.01 -14.59 -11.50
N PHE A 69 29.65 -15.69 -10.83
CA PHE A 69 30.04 -15.94 -9.44
C PHE A 69 31.26 -16.88 -9.42
N SER A 70 32.45 -16.28 -9.41
CA SER A 70 33.70 -17.02 -9.37
C SER A 70 33.96 -17.65 -8.00
N ALA A 71 34.45 -18.88 -8.01
CA ALA A 71 34.88 -19.56 -6.80
C ALA A 71 35.99 -18.76 -6.09
N GLY A 72 35.92 -18.69 -4.76
CA GLY A 72 36.90 -17.97 -3.94
C GLY A 72 36.70 -16.45 -3.85
N THR A 73 35.63 -15.91 -4.45
CA THR A 73 35.23 -14.50 -4.32
C THR A 73 33.93 -14.40 -3.55
N ASP A 74 33.87 -13.49 -2.58
CA ASP A 74 32.63 -13.17 -1.88
C ASP A 74 31.82 -12.17 -2.71
N PHE A 75 30.52 -12.41 -2.83
CA PHE A 75 29.59 -11.49 -3.47
C PHE A 75 28.49 -11.08 -2.50
N TRP A 76 28.05 -9.82 -2.58
CA TRP A 76 26.90 -9.31 -1.83
C TRP A 76 25.80 -9.00 -2.82
N LEU A 77 24.70 -9.75 -2.70
CA LEU A 77 23.53 -9.64 -3.56
C LEU A 77 22.60 -8.57 -3.01
N PHE A 78 22.02 -7.73 -3.87
CA PHE A 78 21.12 -6.66 -3.44
C PHE A 78 19.92 -6.47 -4.38
N TRP A 79 18.83 -5.96 -3.80
CA TRP A 79 17.73 -5.30 -4.52
C TRP A 79 18.06 -3.82 -4.67
N ASP A 80 17.72 -3.25 -5.82
CA ASP A 80 17.89 -1.83 -6.11
C ASP A 80 16.59 -1.26 -6.68
N LEU A 81 16.15 -0.14 -6.13
CA LEU A 81 15.02 0.63 -6.66
C LEU A 81 15.54 1.88 -7.34
N SER A 82 15.18 2.05 -8.63
CA SER A 82 15.64 3.20 -9.39
C SER A 82 14.95 4.49 -8.96
N LEU A 83 15.72 5.45 -8.47
CA LEU A 83 15.23 6.78 -8.16
C LEU A 83 14.76 7.55 -9.40
N THR A 84 15.29 7.26 -10.58
CA THR A 84 14.99 8.01 -11.81
C THR A 84 14.06 7.25 -12.76
N ASN A 85 14.18 5.93 -12.82
CA ASN A 85 13.44 5.08 -13.75
C ASN A 85 12.21 4.47 -13.07
N ASN A 86 11.24 5.31 -12.75
CA ASN A 86 9.91 4.87 -12.31
C ASN A 86 9.88 3.86 -11.15
N ALA A 87 10.76 4.01 -10.15
CA ALA A 87 10.91 3.05 -9.04
C ALA A 87 11.15 1.59 -9.48
N THR A 88 11.67 1.38 -10.70
CA THR A 88 11.90 0.03 -11.25
C THR A 88 12.87 -0.75 -10.35
N ARG A 89 12.44 -1.93 -9.91
CA ARG A 89 13.24 -2.87 -9.14
C ARG A 89 14.20 -3.64 -10.05
N THR A 90 15.47 -3.62 -9.70
CA THR A 90 16.53 -4.42 -10.33
C THR A 90 17.31 -5.20 -9.29
N PHE A 91 18.10 -6.16 -9.76
CA PHE A 91 18.95 -7.01 -8.95
C PHE A 91 20.40 -6.80 -9.36
N GLY A 92 21.28 -6.67 -8.38
CA GLY A 92 22.71 -6.52 -8.63
C GLY A 92 23.54 -7.19 -7.57
N HIS A 93 24.84 -7.27 -7.85
CA HIS A 93 25.81 -7.81 -6.90
C HIS A 93 27.08 -6.94 -6.88
N THR A 94 27.85 -7.07 -5.82
CA THR A 94 29.17 -6.44 -5.66
C THR A 94 30.13 -7.40 -4.97
N THR A 95 31.43 -7.22 -5.16
CA THR A 95 32.49 -7.94 -4.44
C THR A 95 33.00 -7.18 -3.22
N LEU A 96 32.44 -6.00 -2.94
CA LEU A 96 32.77 -5.19 -1.77
C LEU A 96 31.66 -5.30 -0.74
N ALA A 97 32.03 -5.63 0.49
CA ALA A 97 31.09 -5.68 1.61
C ALA A 97 30.45 -4.31 1.83
N PRO A 98 29.13 -4.22 2.04
CA PRO A 98 28.50 -2.96 2.41
C PRO A 98 28.99 -2.50 3.78
N VAL A 99 29.21 -1.20 3.90
CA VAL A 99 29.59 -0.54 5.16
C VAL A 99 28.39 0.22 5.70
N PHE A 100 28.20 0.21 7.02
CA PHE A 100 27.11 0.92 7.67
C PHE A 100 27.69 1.82 8.75
N GLY A 101 27.30 3.10 8.77
CA GLY A 101 27.73 4.01 9.81
C GLY A 101 27.57 5.49 9.49
N PRO A 102 27.84 6.37 10.45
CA PRO A 102 27.63 7.81 10.32
C PRO A 102 28.71 8.52 9.51
N THR A 103 29.87 7.88 9.31
CA THR A 103 31.04 8.45 8.63
C THR A 103 31.30 7.72 7.33
N ALA A 104 31.53 8.47 6.25
CA ALA A 104 31.83 7.91 4.95
C ALA A 104 33.13 7.05 5.02
N PRO A 105 33.12 5.82 4.48
CA PRO A 105 34.34 5.04 4.36
C PRO A 105 35.23 5.60 3.25
N THR A 106 36.45 5.08 3.15
CA THR A 106 37.31 5.32 1.98
C THR A 106 36.57 4.88 0.72
N GLY A 107 36.42 5.80 -0.24
CA GLY A 107 35.74 5.53 -1.49
C GLY A 107 36.53 4.58 -2.39
N LEU A 108 36.07 3.33 -2.47
CA LEU A 108 36.50 2.36 -3.48
C LEU A 108 35.40 2.25 -4.53
N GLU A 109 35.75 2.13 -5.81
CA GLU A 109 34.74 2.04 -6.88
C GLU A 109 33.79 0.86 -6.62
N GLY A 110 32.49 1.12 -6.60
CA GLY A 110 31.46 0.14 -6.25
C GLY A 110 31.28 -0.10 -4.74
N GLN A 111 31.92 0.67 -3.86
CA GLN A 111 31.74 0.57 -2.40
C GLN A 111 30.38 1.11 -2.00
N HIS A 112 29.59 0.27 -1.34
CA HIS A 112 28.30 0.66 -0.77
C HIS A 112 28.47 1.13 0.67
N TRP A 113 27.77 2.19 1.00
CA TRP A 113 27.76 2.75 2.34
C TRP A 113 26.36 3.24 2.69
N PHE A 114 25.80 2.70 3.77
CA PHE A 114 24.60 3.28 4.37
C PHE A 114 24.99 4.34 5.40
N ASP A 115 24.66 5.59 5.10
CA ASP A 115 24.88 6.73 5.97
C ASP A 115 23.77 6.80 7.02
N THR A 116 24.08 6.38 8.25
CA THR A 116 23.10 6.31 9.35
C THR A 116 22.70 7.68 9.91
N ASN A 117 23.42 8.77 9.58
CA ASN A 117 23.01 10.12 9.99
C ASN A 117 21.87 10.67 9.14
N VAL A 118 21.81 10.25 7.87
CA VAL A 118 20.83 10.75 6.91
C VAL A 118 19.92 9.65 6.36
N ASN A 119 20.10 8.41 6.81
CA ASN A 119 19.31 7.24 6.46
C ASN A 119 19.25 6.96 4.97
N VAL A 120 20.42 6.93 4.32
CA VAL A 120 20.51 6.75 2.87
C VAL A 120 21.66 5.84 2.48
N MET A 121 21.35 4.89 1.59
CA MET A 121 22.35 4.09 0.92
C MET A 121 23.05 4.91 -0.17
N LYS A 122 24.37 4.78 -0.24
CA LYS A 122 25.19 5.40 -1.29
C LYS A 122 26.10 4.35 -1.90
N VAL A 123 26.50 4.57 -3.15
CA VAL A 123 27.54 3.82 -3.84
C VAL A 123 28.62 4.77 -4.32
N PHE A 124 29.87 4.43 -4.10
CA PHE A 124 30.99 5.23 -4.59
C PHE A 124 31.22 4.94 -6.08
N THR A 125 31.04 5.96 -6.91
CA THR A 125 31.20 5.87 -8.36
C THR A 125 31.78 7.16 -8.92
N ASN A 126 32.84 7.05 -9.72
CA ASN A 126 33.50 8.20 -10.35
C ASN A 126 33.98 9.25 -9.33
N GLY A 127 34.56 8.79 -8.21
CA GLY A 127 35.15 9.67 -7.19
C GLY A 127 34.16 10.28 -6.20
N ILE A 128 32.86 9.96 -6.29
CA ILE A 128 31.83 10.51 -5.40
C ILE A 128 30.86 9.42 -4.91
N PHE A 129 30.35 9.58 -3.69
CA PHE A 129 29.24 8.76 -3.19
C PHE A 129 27.92 9.27 -3.77
N LYS A 130 27.29 8.45 -4.62
CA LYS A 130 25.97 8.71 -5.21
C LYS A 130 24.88 8.00 -4.41
N GLU A 131 23.78 8.69 -4.18
CA GLU A 131 22.59 8.18 -3.49
C GLU A 131 21.88 7.11 -4.32
N VAL A 132 21.46 6.03 -3.65
CA VAL A 132 20.71 4.89 -4.22
C VAL A 132 19.70 4.37 -3.19
N VAL A 133 18.68 3.64 -3.64
CA VAL A 133 17.73 2.94 -2.76
C VAL A 133 17.98 1.45 -2.90
N ARG A 134 18.63 0.86 -1.90
CA ARG A 134 19.20 -0.49 -2.02
C ARG A 134 19.25 -1.23 -0.69
N LEU A 135 18.96 -2.52 -0.74
CA LEU A 135 18.98 -3.44 0.39
C LEU A 135 19.68 -4.73 -0.02
N PHE A 136 20.47 -5.32 0.88
CA PHE A 136 21.21 -6.54 0.59
C PHE A 136 20.40 -7.80 0.92
N ALA A 137 20.40 -8.79 0.03
CA ALA A 137 19.66 -10.05 0.19
C ALA A 137 20.50 -11.12 0.89
N ALA A 138 21.77 -11.24 0.51
CA ALA A 138 22.67 -12.28 1.01
C ALA A 138 24.15 -11.94 0.77
N LYS A 139 25.01 -12.63 1.50
CA LYS A 139 26.39 -12.88 1.10
C LYS A 139 26.45 -14.22 0.35
N TYR A 140 26.89 -14.23 -0.90
CA TYR A 140 27.29 -15.45 -1.60
C TYR A 140 28.77 -15.71 -1.35
N GLU A 141 29.04 -16.47 -0.30
CA GLU A 141 30.38 -16.71 0.21
C GLU A 141 31.16 -17.64 -0.71
N GLN A 142 32.35 -17.17 -1.12
CA GLN A 142 33.28 -17.84 -2.03
C GLN A 142 32.63 -18.32 -3.34
N GLY A 143 31.53 -17.68 -3.78
CA GLY A 143 30.75 -18.10 -4.94
C GLY A 143 30.14 -19.51 -4.82
N ALA A 144 29.97 -20.03 -3.60
CA ALA A 144 29.56 -21.42 -3.36
C ALA A 144 28.43 -21.57 -2.32
N ILE A 145 28.45 -20.77 -1.27
CA ILE A 145 27.52 -20.87 -0.13
C ILE A 145 26.68 -19.60 -0.03
N LEU A 146 25.37 -19.72 -0.22
CA LEU A 146 24.44 -18.60 0.03
C LEU A 146 24.24 -18.45 1.54
N LYS A 147 24.52 -17.25 2.05
CA LYS A 147 24.22 -16.80 3.41
C LYS A 147 23.23 -15.64 3.35
N PRO A 148 21.92 -15.93 3.34
CA PRO A 148 20.88 -14.90 3.37
C PRO A 148 21.03 -14.00 4.60
N PHE A 149 20.67 -12.72 4.46
CA PHE A 149 20.50 -11.87 5.64
C PHE A 149 19.22 -12.26 6.38
N GLU A 150 19.28 -12.18 7.71
CA GLU A 150 18.15 -12.51 8.58
C GLU A 150 17.04 -11.45 8.48
N VAL A 151 15.83 -11.83 8.92
CA VAL A 151 14.73 -10.89 9.16
C VAL A 151 15.15 -9.91 10.26
N GLY A 152 14.93 -8.62 10.01
CA GLY A 152 15.32 -7.55 10.92
C GLY A 152 16.14 -6.46 10.24
N SER A 153 16.66 -5.55 11.07
CA SER A 153 17.46 -4.42 10.65
C SER A 153 18.85 -4.86 10.16
N GLN A 154 19.28 -4.37 8.99
CA GLN A 154 20.66 -4.60 8.51
C GLN A 154 21.64 -3.55 9.01
N VAL A 155 21.12 -2.44 9.50
CA VAL A 155 21.88 -1.23 9.83
C VAL A 155 21.76 -0.85 11.30
N ASN A 156 21.14 -1.70 12.13
CA ASN A 156 20.87 -1.49 13.56
C ASN A 156 20.14 -0.16 13.84
N ILE A 157 19.25 0.24 12.93
CA ILE A 157 18.32 1.36 13.13
C ILE A 157 16.97 0.77 13.55
N ASP A 158 16.87 0.45 14.84
CA ASP A 158 15.71 -0.19 15.46
C ASP A 158 14.70 0.88 15.92
N GLN A 159 14.33 1.74 14.98
CA GLN A 159 13.30 2.74 15.15
C GLN A 159 12.02 2.22 14.52
N THR A 160 10.94 2.19 15.32
CA THR A 160 9.61 1.89 14.79
C THR A 160 9.20 2.96 13.80
N THR A 161 8.83 2.55 12.60
CA THR A 161 8.42 3.43 11.49
C THR A 161 7.19 2.87 10.76
N PHE A 162 6.58 3.71 9.94
CA PHE A 162 5.53 3.34 9.00
C PHE A 162 6.13 3.26 7.59
N ALA A 163 6.46 2.05 7.15
CA ALA A 163 6.92 1.80 5.79
C ALA A 163 5.70 1.60 4.87
N GLY A 164 5.62 2.39 3.81
CA GLY A 164 4.49 2.37 2.87
C GLY A 164 4.88 1.84 1.50
N THR A 165 3.92 1.31 0.77
CA THR A 165 4.07 0.91 -0.64
C THR A 165 4.15 2.17 -1.51
N ILE A 166 4.95 2.14 -2.56
CA ILE A 166 5.12 3.26 -3.51
C ILE A 166 3.82 3.44 -4.31
N LEU A 167 3.36 4.68 -4.46
CA LEU A 167 2.17 5.01 -5.25
C LEU A 167 2.52 5.31 -6.71
N PHE A 168 1.66 4.84 -7.60
CA PHE A 168 1.70 5.09 -9.03
C PHE A 168 0.40 5.80 -9.43
N ASP A 169 0.46 6.64 -10.47
CA ASP A 169 -0.72 7.22 -11.10
C ASP A 169 -1.41 6.21 -12.03
N ASP A 170 -2.46 6.66 -12.71
CA ASP A 170 -3.27 5.88 -13.64
C ASP A 170 -2.52 5.49 -14.93
N GLU A 171 -1.35 6.08 -15.18
CA GLU A 171 -0.45 5.74 -16.29
C GLU A 171 0.76 4.89 -15.84
N ASP A 172 0.70 4.28 -14.65
CA ASP A 172 1.79 3.53 -14.02
C ASP A 172 3.05 4.38 -13.75
N ASN A 173 2.97 5.71 -13.70
CA ASN A 173 4.10 6.56 -13.32
C ASN A 173 4.14 6.79 -11.81
N VAL A 174 5.34 6.73 -11.24
CA VAL A 174 5.56 6.90 -9.82
C VAL A 174 5.29 8.33 -9.41
N ILE A 175 4.49 8.49 -8.37
CA ILE A 175 4.19 9.80 -7.80
C ILE A 175 5.34 10.23 -6.88
N ARG A 176 5.90 11.41 -7.14
CA ARG A 176 7.12 11.90 -6.51
C ARG A 176 6.83 13.07 -5.58
N LYS A 177 7.63 13.17 -4.52
CA LYS A 177 7.70 14.34 -3.65
C LYS A 177 9.14 14.81 -3.52
N PHE A 178 9.31 16.08 -3.18
CA PHE A 178 10.59 16.57 -2.71
C PHE A 178 10.71 16.34 -1.21
N GLY A 179 11.62 15.45 -0.84
CA GLY A 179 12.00 15.25 0.55
C GLY A 179 12.76 16.47 1.10
N PRO A 180 12.93 16.54 2.43
CA PRO A 180 13.80 17.54 3.05
C PRO A 180 15.21 17.47 2.44
N ARG A 181 15.81 18.63 2.18
CA ARG A 181 17.07 18.80 1.43
C ARG A 181 16.97 18.60 -0.10
N ARG A 182 15.77 18.78 -0.68
CA ARG A 182 15.51 18.74 -2.14
C ARG A 182 15.88 17.39 -2.79
N ARG A 183 15.74 16.31 -2.04
CA ARG A 183 15.92 14.95 -2.55
C ARG A 183 14.63 14.48 -3.22
N THR A 184 14.77 13.68 -4.27
CA THR A 184 13.61 13.07 -4.90
C THR A 184 13.23 11.84 -4.09
N GLU A 185 12.06 11.88 -3.45
CA GLU A 185 11.48 10.76 -2.71
C GLU A 185 10.17 10.35 -3.39
N PHE A 186 9.68 9.14 -3.07
CA PHE A 186 8.39 8.67 -3.56
C PHE A 186 7.28 8.98 -2.56
N ILE A 187 6.09 9.27 -3.08
CA ILE A 187 4.88 9.21 -2.25
C ILE A 187 4.54 7.74 -2.01
N THR A 188 4.13 7.45 -0.78
CA THR A 188 3.76 6.11 -0.34
C THR A 188 2.35 6.11 0.24
N SER A 189 1.78 4.92 0.45
CA SER A 189 0.52 4.74 1.19
C SER A 189 0.52 5.26 2.63
N GLU A 190 1.69 5.63 3.17
CA GLU A 190 1.87 6.22 4.51
C GLU A 190 2.24 7.71 4.44
N SER A 191 2.33 8.29 3.23
CA SER A 191 2.67 9.71 3.07
C SER A 191 1.46 10.60 3.35
N GLN A 192 1.65 11.65 4.14
CA GLN A 192 0.62 12.67 4.34
C GLN A 192 0.46 13.50 3.07
N ILE A 193 -0.78 13.72 2.63
CA ILE A 193 -1.11 14.52 1.45
C ILE A 193 -2.07 15.62 1.90
N ALA A 194 -1.76 16.87 1.55
CA ALA A 194 -2.64 18.01 1.77
C ALA A 194 -3.22 18.47 0.43
N THR A 195 -4.50 18.82 0.42
CA THR A 195 -5.13 19.48 -0.73
C THR A 195 -5.16 20.98 -0.51
N PHE A 196 -5.28 21.76 -1.59
CA PHE A 196 -5.29 23.23 -1.49
C PHE A 196 -6.45 23.78 -0.64
N SER A 197 -7.54 23.02 -0.46
CA SER A 197 -8.70 23.43 0.34
C SER A 197 -8.47 23.29 1.86
N SER A 198 -7.48 22.51 2.30
CA SER A 198 -7.10 22.39 3.70
C SER A 198 -5.62 22.72 3.88
N ASN A 199 -5.31 23.86 4.51
CA ASN A 199 -3.95 24.20 4.97
C ASN A 199 -3.43 23.27 6.10
N GLN A 200 -3.98 22.06 6.22
CA GLN A 200 -3.59 21.05 7.19
C GLN A 200 -3.26 19.76 6.44
N ALA A 201 -2.03 19.25 6.62
CA ALA A 201 -1.66 17.93 6.16
C ALA A 201 -2.49 16.89 6.91
N VAL A 202 -3.37 16.20 6.19
CA VAL A 202 -4.17 15.09 6.74
C VAL A 202 -3.52 13.79 6.29
N ASN A 203 -3.53 12.78 7.16
CA ASN A 203 -3.26 11.40 6.75
C ASN A 203 -4.47 10.94 5.92
N LEU A 204 -4.38 11.02 4.60
CA LEU A 204 -5.29 10.28 3.74
C LEU A 204 -4.83 8.83 3.77
N THR A 205 -5.45 8.02 4.62
CA THR A 205 -5.33 6.57 4.51
C THR A 205 -6.12 6.16 3.28
N PHE A 206 -5.44 5.71 2.22
CA PHE A 206 -6.07 5.07 1.07
C PHE A 206 -6.60 3.70 1.50
N GLY A 207 -7.71 3.72 2.24
CA GLY A 207 -8.36 2.56 2.83
C GLY A 207 -9.87 2.71 2.82
N GLU A 208 -10.42 3.59 1.99
CA GLU A 208 -11.84 3.51 1.65
C GLU A 208 -11.98 2.30 0.72
N ALA A 209 -12.45 1.18 1.27
CA ALA A 209 -12.79 0.02 0.46
C ALA A 209 -14.03 0.39 -0.37
N ALA A 210 -13.76 1.07 -1.48
CA ALA A 210 -14.69 1.23 -2.57
C ALA A 210 -14.87 -0.16 -3.20
N PHE A 211 -16.04 -0.77 -2.96
CA PHE A 211 -16.38 -2.03 -3.59
C PHE A 211 -16.88 -1.75 -5.00
N VAL A 212 -16.34 -2.48 -5.97
CA VAL A 212 -16.81 -2.43 -7.36
C VAL A 212 -17.93 -3.44 -7.53
N ALA A 213 -19.08 -3.00 -8.03
CA ALA A 213 -20.18 -3.89 -8.39
C ALA A 213 -20.93 -3.38 -9.62
N GLU A 214 -21.52 -4.32 -10.36
CA GLU A 214 -22.31 -4.04 -11.56
C GLU A 214 -23.75 -3.66 -11.16
N ALA A 215 -24.29 -2.59 -11.75
CA ALA A 215 -25.63 -2.09 -11.49
C ALA A 215 -26.72 -2.85 -12.27
N VAL A 216 -27.88 -3.03 -11.65
CA VAL A 216 -29.12 -3.47 -12.30
C VAL A 216 -30.09 -2.30 -12.31
N GLY A 217 -30.35 -1.80 -13.52
CA GLY A 217 -31.07 -0.56 -13.75
C GLY A 217 -30.23 0.68 -13.42
N ALA A 218 -30.79 1.85 -13.72
CA ALA A 218 -30.13 3.12 -13.41
C ALA A 218 -30.17 3.41 -11.91
N ILE A 219 -29.01 3.70 -11.32
CA ILE A 219 -28.82 4.05 -9.91
C ILE A 219 -28.26 5.48 -9.87
N PRO A 220 -29.02 6.47 -9.40
CA PRO A 220 -28.51 7.84 -9.36
C PRO A 220 -27.48 8.04 -8.25
N GLU A 221 -26.63 9.06 -8.42
CA GLU A 221 -25.65 9.52 -7.42
C GLU A 221 -26.30 9.66 -6.03
N PHE A 222 -25.55 9.29 -4.99
CA PHE A 222 -25.95 9.35 -3.57
C PHE A 222 -27.18 8.53 -3.18
N HIS A 223 -27.51 7.50 -3.96
CA HIS A 223 -28.52 6.52 -3.58
C HIS A 223 -27.88 5.31 -2.89
N LEU A 224 -28.66 4.71 -1.99
CA LEU A 224 -28.31 3.51 -1.25
C LEU A 224 -28.54 2.28 -2.12
N VAL A 225 -27.62 1.33 -2.00
CA VAL A 225 -27.64 0.10 -2.79
C VAL A 225 -27.67 -1.15 -1.91
N ALA A 226 -28.21 -2.23 -2.48
CA ALA A 226 -28.22 -3.56 -1.90
C ALA A 226 -27.82 -4.59 -2.97
N TYR A 227 -27.29 -5.74 -2.55
CA TYR A 227 -27.04 -6.85 -3.47
C TYR A 227 -28.34 -7.59 -3.81
N ASN A 228 -28.45 -8.02 -5.06
CA ASN A 228 -29.43 -8.99 -5.50
C ASN A 228 -28.87 -10.42 -5.50
N ASP A 229 -29.72 -11.39 -5.86
CA ASP A 229 -29.36 -12.82 -5.88
C ASP A 229 -28.30 -13.18 -6.95
N GLN A 230 -27.95 -12.24 -7.84
CA GLN A 230 -26.96 -12.40 -8.90
C GLN A 230 -25.64 -11.68 -8.58
N ASN A 231 -25.41 -11.25 -7.34
CA ASN A 231 -24.24 -10.45 -6.92
C ASN A 231 -24.09 -9.10 -7.65
N LYS A 232 -25.18 -8.56 -8.19
CA LYS A 232 -25.22 -7.21 -8.74
C LYS A 232 -25.85 -6.25 -7.72
N ILE A 233 -25.55 -4.97 -7.84
CA ILE A 233 -26.14 -3.93 -6.98
C ILE A 233 -27.39 -3.35 -7.63
N GLU A 234 -28.39 -3.07 -6.81
CA GLU A 234 -29.63 -2.37 -7.18
C GLU A 234 -29.98 -1.36 -6.09
N LEU A 235 -30.93 -0.46 -6.37
CA LEU A 235 -31.44 0.48 -5.38
C LEU A 235 -32.01 -0.25 -4.17
N ALA A 236 -31.51 0.08 -2.98
CA ALA A 236 -32.07 -0.40 -1.74
C ALA A 236 -33.45 0.25 -1.50
N SER A 237 -34.39 -0.48 -0.91
CA SER A 237 -35.70 0.09 -0.55
C SER A 237 -36.06 -0.18 0.90
N SER A 238 -36.61 0.78 1.63
CA SER A 238 -37.19 0.50 2.96
C SER A 238 -38.39 -0.46 2.91
N ALA A 239 -38.97 -0.71 1.73
CA ALA A 239 -40.09 -1.64 1.55
C ALA A 239 -39.65 -3.11 1.41
N ASP A 240 -38.37 -3.36 1.14
CA ASP A 240 -37.83 -4.72 0.97
C ASP A 240 -36.94 -5.15 2.15
N ASN A 241 -36.72 -6.46 2.25
CA ASN A 241 -35.84 -7.04 3.27
C ASN A 241 -34.36 -7.05 2.86
N LYS A 242 -33.97 -6.45 1.72
CA LYS A 242 -32.58 -6.49 1.25
C LYS A 242 -31.71 -5.56 2.08
N ARG A 243 -30.59 -6.06 2.58
CA ARG A 243 -29.70 -5.25 3.43
C ARG A 243 -29.00 -4.19 2.59
N VAL A 244 -29.06 -2.94 3.04
CA VAL A 244 -28.24 -1.85 2.48
C VAL A 244 -26.77 -2.22 2.66
N VAL A 245 -25.97 -2.11 1.61
CA VAL A 245 -24.53 -2.42 1.64
C VAL A 245 -23.66 -1.19 1.41
N GLY A 246 -24.23 -0.12 0.86
CA GLY A 246 -23.48 1.10 0.61
C GLY A 246 -24.31 2.21 -0.02
N LEU A 247 -23.61 3.26 -0.39
CA LEU A 247 -24.10 4.44 -1.07
C LEU A 247 -23.20 4.74 -2.28
N VAL A 248 -23.78 4.91 -3.47
CA VAL A 248 -23.02 5.23 -4.68
C VAL A 248 -22.63 6.71 -4.70
N VAL A 249 -21.45 7.02 -5.22
CA VAL A 249 -20.91 8.39 -5.28
C VAL A 249 -20.91 8.98 -6.69
N GLU A 250 -21.43 8.24 -7.66
CA GLU A 250 -21.62 8.62 -9.05
C GLU A 250 -22.90 7.98 -9.59
N ASP A 251 -23.45 8.51 -10.69
CA ASP A 251 -24.56 7.90 -11.40
C ASP A 251 -24.09 6.60 -12.09
N LEU A 252 -24.86 5.53 -11.99
CA LEU A 252 -24.61 4.25 -12.68
C LEU A 252 -25.76 3.92 -13.63
N ALA A 253 -25.43 3.61 -14.87
CA ALA A 253 -26.36 3.05 -15.85
C ALA A 253 -26.56 1.54 -15.67
N ASP A 254 -27.56 0.99 -16.35
CA ASP A 254 -27.80 -0.46 -16.35
C ASP A 254 -26.59 -1.22 -16.91
N GLU A 255 -26.18 -2.29 -16.22
CA GLU A 255 -24.98 -3.10 -16.50
C GLU A 255 -23.63 -2.34 -16.34
N GLU A 256 -23.64 -1.13 -15.78
CA GLU A 256 -22.41 -0.37 -15.51
C GLU A 256 -21.75 -0.83 -14.20
N SER A 257 -20.42 -0.95 -14.19
CA SER A 257 -19.65 -1.23 -12.98
C SER A 257 -19.27 0.08 -12.29
N GLY A 258 -19.65 0.22 -11.02
CA GLY A 258 -19.42 1.42 -10.23
C GLY A 258 -18.89 1.12 -8.84
N THR A 259 -18.54 2.19 -8.13
CA THR A 259 -18.10 2.10 -6.73
C THR A 259 -19.15 2.59 -5.73
N PHE A 260 -19.15 2.02 -4.54
CA PHE A 260 -19.96 2.49 -3.42
C PHE A 260 -19.17 2.55 -2.11
N VAL A 261 -19.61 3.43 -1.21
CA VAL A 261 -19.06 3.63 0.13
C VAL A 261 -19.98 2.96 1.15
N PHE A 262 -19.43 2.25 2.14
CA PHE A 262 -20.22 1.55 3.17
C PHE A 262 -20.09 2.18 4.57
N GLU A 263 -19.06 2.99 4.81
CA GLU A 263 -18.82 3.69 6.08
C GLU A 263 -17.93 4.91 5.85
N GLY A 264 -18.12 5.99 6.62
CA GLY A 264 -17.22 7.14 6.64
C GLY A 264 -17.91 8.48 6.42
N PHE A 265 -17.11 9.54 6.28
CA PHE A 265 -17.60 10.89 6.04
C PHE A 265 -17.80 11.12 4.54
N LEU A 266 -19.04 11.39 4.12
CA LEU A 266 -19.35 11.84 2.76
C LEU A 266 -19.74 13.30 2.78
N SER A 267 -19.05 14.11 1.97
CA SER A 267 -19.35 15.54 1.80
C SER A 267 -19.66 15.84 0.35
N SER A 268 -20.78 16.52 0.10
CA SER A 268 -21.19 16.95 -1.24
C SER A 268 -21.91 18.29 -1.19
N LEU A 269 -21.67 19.14 -2.19
CA LEU A 269 -22.44 20.38 -2.36
C LEU A 269 -23.89 20.11 -2.77
N ASN A 270 -24.20 18.90 -3.24
CA ASN A 270 -25.55 18.46 -3.56
C ASN A 270 -26.35 18.06 -2.30
N PHE A 271 -25.67 17.86 -1.17
CA PHE A 271 -26.34 17.67 0.11
C PHE A 271 -26.80 19.02 0.66
N SER A 272 -28.05 19.06 1.10
CA SER A 272 -28.68 20.25 1.69
C SER A 272 -29.54 19.86 2.90
N PHE A 273 -28.93 19.22 3.88
CA PHE A 273 -29.62 18.87 5.13
C PHE A 273 -29.92 20.15 5.92
N ALA A 274 -31.18 20.33 6.31
CA ALA A 274 -31.64 21.47 7.11
C ALA A 274 -31.63 21.14 8.62
N GLU A 275 -31.46 19.86 8.94
CA GLU A 275 -31.52 19.29 10.28
C GLU A 275 -30.20 19.47 11.04
N ASP A 276 -30.29 19.45 12.37
CA ASP A 276 -29.14 19.64 13.25
C ASP A 276 -28.14 18.46 13.14
N PRO A 277 -26.84 18.71 13.38
CA PRO A 277 -25.85 17.65 13.51
C PRO A 277 -26.26 16.58 14.53
N GLY A 278 -26.07 15.30 14.16
CA GLY A 278 -26.50 14.15 14.93
C GLY A 278 -27.89 13.60 14.54
N THR A 279 -28.64 14.29 13.68
CA THR A 279 -29.92 13.79 13.17
C THR A 279 -29.72 12.50 12.39
N LEU A 280 -30.50 11.46 12.72
CA LEU A 280 -30.34 10.14 12.13
C LEU A 280 -30.79 10.09 10.66
N LEU A 281 -30.11 9.24 9.89
CA LEU A 281 -30.39 9.01 8.48
C LEU A 281 -30.88 7.59 8.26
N PHE A 282 -31.83 7.46 7.33
CA PHE A 282 -32.52 6.23 6.98
C PHE A 282 -32.56 6.05 5.47
N CYS A 283 -32.74 4.79 5.05
CA CYS A 283 -33.11 4.46 3.67
C CYS A 283 -34.59 4.76 3.44
N SER A 284 -34.92 5.45 2.35
CA SER A 284 -36.30 5.60 1.87
C SER A 284 -36.72 4.43 0.98
N VAL A 285 -37.97 4.46 0.50
CA VAL A 285 -38.51 3.45 -0.44
C VAL A 285 -37.85 3.47 -1.82
N SER A 286 -37.21 4.58 -2.20
CA SER A 286 -36.52 4.77 -3.49
C SER A 286 -35.00 4.70 -3.38
N GLY A 287 -34.46 4.31 -2.23
CA GLY A 287 -33.01 4.26 -1.99
C GLY A 287 -32.38 5.61 -1.67
N GLN A 288 -33.16 6.69 -1.59
CA GLN A 288 -32.64 7.98 -1.14
C GLN A 288 -32.32 7.95 0.35
N VAL A 289 -31.27 8.68 0.72
CA VAL A 289 -30.97 9.05 2.10
C VAL A 289 -32.02 10.04 2.60
N THR A 290 -32.64 9.77 3.73
CA THR A 290 -33.66 10.64 4.33
C THR A 290 -33.52 10.74 5.84
N THR A 291 -33.94 11.86 6.42
CA THR A 291 -34.08 12.06 7.87
C THR A 291 -35.43 11.56 8.40
N SER A 292 -36.36 11.25 7.51
CA SER A 292 -37.68 10.73 7.86
C SER A 292 -37.61 9.23 8.16
N VAL A 293 -38.05 8.84 9.36
CA VAL A 293 -38.12 7.43 9.75
C VAL A 293 -39.20 6.72 8.91
N PRO A 294 -38.87 5.64 8.17
CA PRO A 294 -39.87 4.83 7.50
C PRO A 294 -40.91 4.31 8.49
N GLN A 295 -42.19 4.43 8.17
CA GLN A 295 -43.31 4.04 9.05
C GLN A 295 -43.83 2.62 8.78
N THR A 296 -43.41 1.99 7.68
CA THR A 296 -43.80 0.65 7.26
C THR A 296 -42.61 -0.08 6.66
N GLY A 297 -42.63 -1.42 6.67
CA GLY A 297 -41.55 -2.25 6.14
C GLY A 297 -40.35 -2.34 7.09
N PHE A 298 -39.18 -1.89 6.63
CA PHE A 298 -37.92 -2.03 7.36
C PHE A 298 -37.29 -0.68 7.67
N ILE A 299 -36.98 -0.43 8.95
CA ILE A 299 -36.12 0.68 9.35
C ILE A 299 -34.68 0.27 9.07
N LYS A 300 -34.06 0.94 8.09
CA LYS A 300 -32.66 0.77 7.72
C LYS A 300 -31.92 2.05 8.07
N ARG A 301 -31.29 2.10 9.25
CA ARG A 301 -30.48 3.24 9.69
C ARG A 301 -29.11 3.18 9.02
N ILE A 302 -28.72 4.29 8.41
CA ILE A 302 -27.54 4.37 7.56
C ILE A 302 -26.49 5.38 8.06
N GLY A 303 -26.77 6.14 9.12
CA GLY A 303 -25.83 7.12 9.64
C GLY A 303 -26.48 8.30 10.34
N HIS A 304 -25.80 9.44 10.30
CA HIS A 304 -26.31 10.72 10.82
C HIS A 304 -25.75 11.94 10.07
N VAL A 305 -26.45 13.07 10.16
CA VAL A 305 -26.03 14.37 9.63
C VAL A 305 -24.85 14.90 10.45
N VAL A 306 -23.79 15.38 9.80
CA VAL A 306 -22.65 16.03 10.45
C VAL A 306 -22.76 17.55 10.31
N ASN A 307 -23.15 18.02 9.13
CA ASN A 307 -23.51 19.40 8.83
C ASN A 307 -24.37 19.43 7.55
N ALA A 308 -24.76 20.62 7.08
CA ALA A 308 -25.65 20.79 5.92
C ALA A 308 -25.19 20.05 4.64
N THR A 309 -23.88 19.89 4.44
CA THR A 309 -23.27 19.30 3.25
C THR A 309 -22.55 17.98 3.53
N THR A 310 -22.59 17.47 4.76
CA THR A 310 -21.79 16.29 5.18
C THR A 310 -22.62 15.34 6.02
N ILE A 311 -22.52 14.06 5.72
CA ILE A 311 -23.05 12.95 6.52
C ILE A 311 -21.93 12.06 7.01
N PHE A 312 -22.17 11.36 8.11
CA PHE A 312 -21.39 10.21 8.52
C PHE A 312 -22.20 8.95 8.24
N LEU A 313 -21.74 8.15 7.27
CA LEU A 313 -22.32 6.89 6.87
C LEU A 313 -21.85 5.79 7.81
N GLU A 314 -22.81 5.06 8.37
CA GLU A 314 -22.61 3.90 9.24
C GLU A 314 -23.83 2.98 9.09
N ILE A 315 -23.70 1.93 8.29
CA ILE A 315 -24.81 1.03 7.99
C ILE A 315 -25.06 0.09 9.18
N GLN A 316 -26.21 0.29 9.85
CA GLN A 316 -26.60 -0.51 11.02
C GLN A 316 -27.49 -1.70 10.63
N PRO A 317 -27.64 -2.71 11.52
CA PRO A 317 -28.63 -3.77 11.34
C PRO A 317 -30.05 -3.21 11.13
N GLN A 318 -30.80 -3.78 10.21
CA GLN A 318 -32.17 -3.36 9.93
C GLN A 318 -33.17 -3.89 10.96
N ILE A 319 -34.23 -3.12 11.20
CA ILE A 319 -35.33 -3.47 12.12
C ILE A 319 -36.61 -3.63 11.30
N GLU A 320 -37.27 -4.78 11.40
CA GLU A 320 -38.58 -5.01 10.78
C GLU A 320 -39.68 -4.37 11.62
N LEU A 321 -40.55 -3.59 10.98
CA LEU A 321 -41.76 -3.05 11.58
C LEU A 321 -42.89 -4.05 11.37
N GLN A 322 -43.37 -4.65 12.46
CA GLN A 322 -44.58 -5.47 12.40
C GLN A 322 -45.80 -4.54 12.30
N ASP A 323 -46.62 -4.72 11.26
CA ASP A 323 -47.91 -4.08 11.18
C ASP A 323 -48.80 -4.60 12.33
N SER A 324 -49.27 -3.69 13.19
CA SER A 324 -50.18 -3.96 14.30
C SER A 324 -51.61 -4.24 13.83
#